data_AF-A0A2Z2MYJ6-F1
#
_entry.id   AF-A0A2Z2MYJ6-F1
#
_cell.length_a   1.000
_cell.length_b   1.000
_cell.length_c   1.000
_cell.angle_alpha   90.00
_cell.angle_beta   90.00
_cell.angle_gamma   90.00
#
_symmetry.space_group_name_H-M   'P 1'
#
loop_
_entity.id
_entity.type
_entity.pdbx_description
1 polymer ?
#
loop_
_entity_poly.entity_id
_entity_poly.type
_entity_poly.pdbx_seq_one_letter_code
_entity_poly.pdbx_strand_id
1 'polypeptide(L)'
;MERPSFKGYMKILVLDLLREPKHGYGIMSELENLYGIKLSAGTVYPILSSLRRSGLIEVAGTGARDRKTYIITEKGQTYLAEHEEELREIKARMRAYKAFLELGGDELRAAFRELFESMDELTDEQRERIRELFTGCARELRLILLGGGRYERD
;
A
#
# COMPACT_ATOMS: atom_id res chain seq x y z
N MET A 1 -5.69 7.05 -19.26
CA MET A 1 -4.89 5.95 -18.69
C MET A 1 -5.69 5.36 -17.55
N GLU A 2 -6.12 4.09 -17.66
CA GLU A 2 -6.86 3.42 -16.57
C GLU A 2 -5.98 3.36 -15.31
N ARG A 3 -6.56 3.67 -14.15
CA ARG A 3 -5.84 3.55 -12.87
C ARG A 3 -5.52 2.07 -12.62
N PRO A 4 -4.25 1.70 -12.42
CA PRO A 4 -3.91 0.31 -12.18
C PRO A 4 -4.57 -0.21 -10.91
N SER A 5 -5.06 -1.45 -10.98
CA SER A 5 -5.57 -2.16 -9.80
C SER A 5 -4.48 -2.29 -8.73
N PHE A 6 -4.87 -2.48 -7.47
CA PHE A 6 -3.92 -2.75 -6.37
C PHE A 6 -2.91 -3.85 -6.72
N LYS A 7 -3.37 -4.90 -7.42
CA LYS A 7 -2.51 -5.99 -7.89
C LYS A 7 -1.47 -5.55 -8.93
N GLY A 8 -1.80 -4.58 -9.77
CA GLY A 8 -0.87 -3.94 -10.72
C GLY A 8 0.24 -3.20 -9.98
N TYR A 9 -0.13 -2.36 -9.00
CA TYR A 9 0.85 -1.66 -8.17
C TYR A 9 1.78 -2.61 -7.41
N MET A 10 1.25 -3.70 -6.87
CA MET A 10 2.07 -4.67 -6.14
C MET A 10 3.07 -5.38 -7.06
N LYS A 11 2.74 -5.63 -8.33
CA LYS A 11 3.70 -6.21 -9.29
C LYS A 11 4.90 -5.30 -9.52
N ILE A 12 4.65 -4.01 -9.77
CA ILE A 12 5.70 -3.01 -10.03
C ILE A 12 6.58 -2.84 -8.78
N LEU A 13 5.98 -2.75 -7.59
CA LEU A 13 6.74 -2.67 -6.34
C LEU A 13 7.58 -3.92 -6.08
N VAL A 14 7.00 -5.12 -6.21
CA VAL A 14 7.75 -6.37 -6.01
C VAL A 14 8.90 -6.47 -7.00
N LEU A 15 8.69 -6.06 -8.25
CA LEU A 15 9.75 -6.02 -9.26
C LEU A 15 10.88 -5.05 -8.86
N ASP A 16 10.55 -3.86 -8.35
CA ASP A 16 11.53 -2.89 -7.86
C ASP A 16 12.33 -3.39 -6.65
N LEU A 17 11.68 -4.08 -5.71
CA LEU A 17 12.38 -4.70 -4.57
C LEU A 17 13.38 -5.78 -5.02
N LEU A 18 13.13 -6.42 -6.15
CA LEU A 18 13.96 -7.47 -6.73
C LEU A 18 15.16 -6.95 -7.55
N ARG A 19 15.44 -5.64 -7.50
CA ARG A 19 16.74 -5.07 -7.92
C ARG A 19 17.91 -5.72 -7.20
N GLU A 20 17.67 -6.26 -6.01
CA GLU A 20 18.60 -7.10 -5.27
C GLU A 20 18.03 -8.52 -5.09
N PRO A 21 18.88 -9.56 -5.05
CA PRO A 21 18.42 -10.94 -4.88
C PRO A 21 17.67 -11.13 -3.55
N LYS A 22 16.40 -11.55 -3.60
CA LYS A 22 15.58 -11.75 -2.39
C LYS A 22 14.75 -13.02 -2.42
N HIS A 23 14.55 -13.59 -1.23
CA HIS A 23 13.57 -14.65 -1.02
C HIS A 23 12.16 -14.07 -0.92
N GLY A 24 11.13 -14.89 -1.18
CA GLY A 24 9.73 -14.47 -1.05
C GLY A 24 9.39 -13.86 0.32
N TYR A 25 9.93 -14.41 1.41
CA TYR A 25 9.74 -13.85 2.75
C TYR A 25 10.43 -12.49 2.93
N GLY A 26 11.64 -12.32 2.37
CA GLY A 26 12.34 -11.03 2.42
C GLY A 26 11.54 -9.91 1.77
N ILE A 27 10.89 -10.22 0.63
CA ILE A 27 9.98 -9.29 -0.04
C ILE A 27 8.79 -8.93 0.85
N MET A 28 8.18 -9.91 1.53
CA MET A 28 7.06 -9.65 2.46
C MET A 28 7.49 -8.73 3.60
N SER A 29 8.63 -9.02 4.24
CA SER A 29 9.17 -8.20 5.33
C SER A 29 9.52 -6.79 4.87
N GLU A 30 10.08 -6.63 3.67
CA GLU A 30 10.47 -5.32 3.15
C GLU A 30 9.25 -4.47 2.75
N LEU A 31 8.20 -5.08 2.20
CA LEU A 31 6.92 -4.39 1.94
C LEU A 31 6.27 -3.92 3.25
N GLU A 32 6.31 -4.75 4.30
CA GLU A 32 5.81 -4.38 5.62
C GLU A 32 6.64 -3.24 6.23
N ASN A 33 7.97 -3.35 6.19
CA ASN A 33 8.86 -2.34 6.77
C ASN A 33 8.77 -0.98 6.04
N LEU A 34 8.81 -0.99 4.70
CA LEU A 34 8.82 0.23 3.90
C LEU A 34 7.44 0.90 3.83
N TYR A 35 6.37 0.11 3.72
CA TYR A 35 5.03 0.62 3.38
C TYR A 35 3.93 0.24 4.37
N GLY A 36 4.23 -0.49 5.44
CA GLY A 36 3.23 -0.95 6.41
C GLY A 36 2.27 -2.01 5.86
N ILE A 37 2.59 -2.62 4.70
CA ILE A 37 1.70 -3.57 4.05
C ILE A 37 2.10 -5.00 4.38
N LYS A 38 1.23 -5.68 5.14
CA LYS A 38 1.31 -7.11 5.41
C LYS A 38 0.71 -7.90 4.25
N LEU A 39 1.57 -8.42 3.36
CA LEU A 39 1.16 -9.37 2.32
C LEU A 39 1.45 -10.81 2.75
N SER A 40 0.48 -11.70 2.52
CA SER A 40 0.65 -13.13 2.76
C SER A 40 1.46 -13.79 1.64
N ALA A 41 2.00 -14.98 1.94
CA ALA A 41 2.58 -15.88 0.93
C ALA A 41 1.59 -16.14 -0.22
N GLY A 42 0.31 -16.34 0.08
CA GLY A 42 -0.76 -16.53 -0.90
C GLY A 42 -0.96 -15.34 -1.85
N THR A 43 -0.42 -14.16 -1.53
CA THR A 43 -0.46 -12.97 -2.40
C THR A 43 0.85 -12.77 -3.14
N VAL A 44 1.99 -12.90 -2.45
CA VAL A 44 3.32 -12.63 -3.01
C VAL A 44 3.74 -13.69 -4.04
N TYR A 45 3.53 -14.98 -3.76
CA TYR A 45 3.97 -16.03 -4.69
C TYR A 45 3.23 -16.01 -6.04
N PRO A 46 1.91 -15.72 -6.12
CA PRO A 46 1.26 -15.47 -7.40
C PRO A 46 1.83 -14.26 -8.17
N ILE A 47 2.25 -13.20 -7.48
CA ILE A 47 2.91 -12.05 -8.11
C ILE A 47 4.26 -12.48 -8.69
N LEU A 48 5.10 -13.16 -7.92
CA LEU A 48 6.39 -13.68 -8.37
C LEU A 48 6.23 -14.63 -9.57
N SER A 49 5.26 -15.54 -9.49
CA SER A 49 4.93 -16.45 -10.59
C SER A 49 4.52 -15.69 -11.86
N SER A 50 3.72 -14.62 -11.72
CA SER A 50 3.34 -13.76 -12.84
C SER A 50 4.54 -13.02 -13.44
N LEU A 51 5.38 -12.40 -12.61
CA LEU A 51 6.57 -11.67 -13.06
C LEU A 51 7.55 -12.59 -13.80
N ARG A 52 7.74 -13.81 -13.28
CA ARG A 52 8.60 -14.82 -13.89
C ARG A 52 8.04 -15.31 -15.23
N ARG A 53 6.73 -15.57 -15.34
CA ARG A 53 6.09 -15.91 -16.62
C ARG A 53 6.24 -14.79 -17.66
N SER A 54 6.24 -13.53 -17.23
CA SER A 54 6.48 -12.37 -18.10
C SER A 54 7.98 -12.17 -18.44
N GLY A 55 8.88 -12.95 -17.84
CA GLY A 55 10.33 -12.85 -18.04
C GLY A 55 10.97 -11.63 -17.38
N LEU A 56 10.28 -10.99 -16.43
CA LEU A 56 10.78 -9.79 -15.74
C LEU A 56 11.68 -10.12 -14.54
N ILE A 57 11.57 -11.35 -14.03
CA ILE A 57 12.41 -11.86 -12.94
C ILE A 57 12.82 -13.30 -13.26
N GLU A 58 13.89 -13.75 -12.63
CA GLU A 58 14.36 -15.13 -12.68
C GLU A 58 14.72 -15.66 -11.28
N VAL A 59 15.03 -16.96 -11.21
CA VAL A 59 15.48 -17.60 -9.97
C VAL A 59 17.00 -17.56 -9.97
N ALA A 60 17.59 -16.69 -9.14
CA ALA A 60 19.03 -16.53 -8.98
C ALA A 60 19.68 -17.71 -8.22
N GLY A 61 18.88 -18.46 -7.46
CA GLY A 61 19.37 -19.63 -6.73
C GLY A 61 18.29 -20.29 -5.89
N THR A 62 18.62 -21.47 -5.38
CA THR A 62 17.78 -22.24 -4.47
C THR A 62 18.60 -22.60 -3.24
N GLY A 63 18.24 -22.02 -2.09
CA GLY A 63 18.89 -22.29 -0.81
C GLY A 63 18.27 -23.47 -0.07
N ALA A 64 18.65 -23.62 1.20
CA ALA A 64 18.14 -24.68 2.07
C ALA A 64 16.61 -24.68 2.15
N ARG A 65 16.02 -25.89 2.18
CA ARG A 65 14.57 -26.17 2.15
C ARG A 65 13.87 -25.70 0.87
N ASP A 66 14.55 -25.81 -0.27
CA ASP A 66 14.03 -25.42 -1.60
C ASP A 66 13.58 -23.94 -1.68
N ARG A 67 14.22 -23.08 -0.88
CA ARG A 67 13.90 -21.64 -0.83
C ARG A 67 14.52 -20.92 -2.01
N LYS A 68 13.69 -20.53 -2.97
CA LYS A 68 14.10 -19.78 -4.16
C LYS A 68 14.47 -18.34 -3.81
N THR A 69 15.57 -17.88 -4.38
CA THR A 69 15.97 -16.47 -4.45
C THR A 69 15.59 -15.95 -5.82
N TYR A 70 14.91 -14.81 -5.86
CA TYR A 70 14.49 -14.16 -7.10
C TYR A 70 15.34 -12.92 -7.34
N ILE A 71 15.56 -12.58 -8.60
CA ILE A 71 16.23 -11.36 -9.03
C ILE A 71 15.56 -10.82 -10.30
N ILE A 72 15.58 -9.51 -10.49
CA ILE A 72 15.13 -8.86 -11.71
C ILE A 72 16.05 -9.21 -12.90
N THR A 73 15.47 -9.42 -14.07
CA THR A 73 16.21 -9.62 -15.33
C THR A 73 16.52 -8.29 -16.01
N GLU A 74 17.35 -8.29 -17.06
CA GLU A 74 17.54 -7.10 -17.92
C GLU A 74 16.21 -6.59 -18.48
N LYS A 75 15.33 -7.49 -18.94
CA LYS A 75 13.97 -7.15 -19.39
C LYS A 75 13.16 -6.48 -18.28
N GLY A 76 13.27 -6.97 -17.04
CA GLY A 76 12.64 -6.37 -15.88
C GLY A 76 13.15 -4.95 -15.59
N GLN A 77 14.47 -4.73 -15.72
CA GLN A 77 15.08 -3.41 -15.55
C GLN A 77 14.56 -2.42 -16.59
N THR A 78 14.50 -2.81 -17.87
CA THR A 78 13.92 -1.99 -18.94
C THR A 78 12.45 -1.68 -18.65
N TYR A 79 11.68 -2.68 -18.23
CA TYR A 79 10.28 -2.48 -17.85
C TYR A 79 10.12 -1.44 -16.72
N LEU A 80 10.96 -1.49 -15.68
CA LEU A 80 10.92 -0.48 -14.61
C LEU A 80 11.32 0.91 -15.11
N ALA A 81 12.28 1.02 -16.02
CA ALA A 81 12.68 2.30 -16.60
C ALA A 81 11.55 2.92 -17.43
N GLU A 82 10.84 2.11 -18.22
CA GLU A 82 9.66 2.55 -18.99
C GLU A 82 8.48 2.99 -18.09
N HIS A 83 8.41 2.47 -16.86
CA HIS A 83 7.34 2.73 -15.89
C HIS A 83 7.84 3.52 -14.67
N GLU A 84 8.90 4.31 -14.81
CA GLU A 84 9.53 5.01 -13.67
C GLU A 84 8.59 5.99 -12.98
N GLU A 85 7.84 6.77 -13.76
CA GLU A 85 6.84 7.72 -13.23
C GLU A 85 5.74 7.00 -12.47
N GLU A 86 5.25 5.88 -13.00
CA GLU A 86 4.25 5.05 -12.33
C GLU A 86 4.80 4.48 -11.02
N LEU A 87 6.02 3.95 -11.03
CA LEU A 87 6.71 3.46 -9.83
C LEU A 87 6.84 4.57 -8.78
N ARG A 88 7.19 5.79 -9.20
CA ARG A 88 7.33 6.96 -8.31
C ARG A 88 6.00 7.33 -7.66
N GLU A 89 4.92 7.38 -8.44
CA GLU A 89 3.57 7.61 -7.93
C GLU A 89 3.13 6.54 -6.94
N ILE A 90 3.35 5.27 -7.27
CA ILE A 90 3.01 4.15 -6.39
C ILE A 90 3.76 4.29 -5.05
N LYS A 91 5.08 4.51 -5.09
CA LYS A 91 5.89 4.70 -3.88
C LYS A 91 5.41 5.87 -3.04
N ALA A 92 5.05 7.00 -3.67
CA ALA A 92 4.53 8.16 -2.97
C ALA A 92 3.20 7.86 -2.27
N ARG A 93 2.25 7.22 -2.97
CA ARG A 93 0.96 6.82 -2.39
C ARG A 93 1.11 5.85 -1.23
N MET A 94 2.03 4.90 -1.36
CA MET A 94 2.27 3.88 -0.34
C MET A 94 2.91 4.47 0.91
N ARG A 95 3.83 5.44 0.76
CA ARG A 95 4.36 6.21 1.89
C ARG A 95 3.28 7.07 2.56
N ALA A 96 2.43 7.72 1.78
CA ALA A 96 1.31 8.50 2.34
C ALA A 96 0.33 7.60 3.10
N TYR A 97 0.03 6.41 2.59
CA TYR A 97 -0.80 5.43 3.28
C TYR A 97 -0.14 4.94 4.58
N LYS A 98 1.16 4.64 4.57
CA LYS A 98 1.90 4.29 5.78
C LYS A 98 1.82 5.41 6.82
N ALA A 99 2.09 6.65 6.42
CA ALA A 99 2.01 7.82 7.31
C ALA A 99 0.59 7.99 7.87
N PHE A 100 -0.45 7.76 7.06
CA PHE A 100 -1.83 7.75 7.54
C PHE A 100 -2.07 6.68 8.62
N LEU A 101 -1.56 5.45 8.44
CA LEU A 101 -1.66 4.41 9.47
C LEU A 101 -0.93 4.82 10.76
N GLU A 102 0.26 5.42 10.65
CA GLU A 102 1.05 5.91 11.80
C GLU A 102 0.37 7.05 12.56
N LEU A 103 -0.53 7.80 11.93
CA LEU A 103 -1.35 8.85 12.55
C LEU A 103 -2.57 8.30 13.34
N GLY A 104 -2.72 6.98 13.46
CA GLY A 104 -3.90 6.34 14.04
C GLY A 104 -4.98 5.97 13.01
N GLY A 105 -4.59 5.87 11.74
CA GLY A 105 -5.49 5.48 10.66
C GLY A 105 -5.98 4.03 10.75
N ASP A 106 -5.27 3.15 11.48
CA ASP A 106 -5.71 1.76 11.65
C ASP A 106 -6.92 1.66 12.59
N GLU A 107 -6.97 2.46 13.67
CA GLU A 107 -8.15 2.58 14.53
C GLU A 107 -9.35 3.12 13.76
N LEU A 108 -9.16 4.15 12.92
CA LEU A 108 -10.22 4.65 12.04
C LEU A 108 -10.71 3.57 11.08
N ARG A 109 -9.80 2.78 10.49
CA ARG A 109 -10.15 1.69 9.59
C ARG A 109 -10.96 0.60 10.29
N ALA A 110 -10.61 0.26 11.52
CA ALA A 110 -11.36 -0.70 12.33
C ALA A 110 -12.76 -0.16 12.65
N ALA A 111 -12.87 1.07 13.13
CA ALA A 111 -14.15 1.71 13.44
C ALA A 111 -15.08 1.80 12.21
N PHE A 112 -14.54 2.15 11.03
CA PHE A 112 -15.33 2.14 9.80
C PHE A 112 -15.83 0.75 9.42
N ARG A 113 -15.05 -0.30 9.67
CA ARG A 113 -15.48 -1.68 9.41
C ARG A 113 -16.67 -2.05 10.28
N GLU A 114 -16.56 -1.82 11.59
CA GLU A 114 -17.65 -2.06 12.54
C GLU A 114 -18.90 -1.26 12.17
N LEU A 115 -18.72 0.01 11.79
CA LEU A 115 -19.82 0.84 11.31
C LEU A 115 -20.53 0.25 10.08
N PHE A 116 -19.79 -0.25 9.09
CA PHE A 116 -20.39 -0.86 7.91
C PHE A 116 -21.08 -2.18 8.22
N GLU A 117 -20.52 -2.98 9.12
CA GLU A 117 -21.13 -4.23 9.58
C GLU A 117 -22.45 -3.99 10.34
N SER A 118 -22.57 -2.88 11.07
CA SER A 118 -23.77 -2.51 11.83
C SER A 118 -24.71 -1.53 11.12
N MET A 119 -24.48 -1.18 9.85
CA MET A 119 -25.17 -0.09 9.14
C MET A 119 -26.71 -0.20 9.17
N ASP A 120 -27.21 -1.43 8.96
CA ASP A 120 -28.64 -1.74 8.91
C ASP A 120 -29.31 -1.73 10.30
N GLU A 121 -28.52 -1.87 11.37
CA GLU A 121 -28.98 -1.97 12.75
C GLU A 121 -28.96 -0.61 13.48
N LEU A 122 -28.40 0.43 12.86
CA LEU A 122 -28.30 1.76 13.47
C LEU A 122 -29.67 2.38 13.71
N THR A 123 -29.90 2.85 14.94
CA THR A 123 -31.04 3.69 15.27
C THR A 123 -30.89 5.08 14.65
N ASP A 124 -31.99 5.82 14.49
CA ASP A 124 -31.94 7.18 13.95
C ASP A 124 -31.10 8.12 14.83
N GLU A 125 -31.12 7.93 16.16
CA GLU A 125 -30.25 8.66 17.09
C GLU A 125 -28.77 8.37 16.84
N GLN A 126 -28.40 7.10 16.65
CA GLN A 126 -27.02 6.72 16.33
C GLN A 126 -26.57 7.31 14.99
N ARG A 127 -27.44 7.27 13.97
CA ARG A 127 -27.15 7.87 12.65
C ARG A 127 -26.91 9.37 12.74
N GLU A 128 -27.71 10.09 13.53
CA GLU A 128 -27.51 11.54 13.73
C GLU A 128 -26.16 11.83 14.39
N ARG A 129 -25.85 11.12 15.48
CA ARG A 129 -24.57 11.28 16.20
C ARG A 129 -23.36 10.97 15.32
N ILE A 130 -23.43 9.93 14.48
CA ILE A 130 -22.37 9.59 13.51
C ILE A 130 -22.22 10.70 12.47
N ARG A 131 -23.33 11.27 11.97
CA ARG A 131 -23.29 12.39 11.01
C ARG A 131 -22.62 13.62 11.61
N GLU A 132 -22.96 13.98 12.84
CA GLU A 132 -22.34 15.09 13.56
C GLU A 132 -20.84 14.85 13.75
N LEU A 133 -20.45 13.64 14.20
CA LEU A 133 -19.05 13.24 14.35
C LEU A 133 -18.27 13.37 13.04
N PHE A 134 -18.81 12.85 11.93
CA PHE A 134 -18.14 12.89 10.63
C PHE A 134 -17.99 14.32 10.11
N THR A 135 -19.03 15.14 10.28
CA THR A 135 -19.02 16.55 9.86
C THR A 135 -18.01 17.35 10.67
N GLY A 136 -18.00 17.16 11.99
CA GLY A 136 -17.04 17.78 12.90
C GLY A 136 -15.60 17.38 12.58
N CYS A 137 -15.34 16.08 12.49
CA CYS A 137 -14.03 15.54 12.14
C CYS A 137 -13.53 16.04 10.78
N ALA A 138 -14.37 16.02 9.74
CA ALA A 138 -13.99 16.53 8.42
C ALA A 138 -13.66 18.03 8.44
N ARG A 139 -14.39 18.82 9.24
CA ARG A 139 -14.09 20.24 9.43
C ARG A 139 -12.74 20.44 10.12
N GLU A 140 -12.49 19.75 11.22
CA GLU A 140 -11.23 19.86 11.98
C GLU A 140 -10.02 19.41 11.16
N LEU A 141 -10.12 18.28 10.45
CA LEU A 141 -9.06 17.82 9.55
C LEU A 141 -8.75 18.85 8.48
N ARG A 142 -9.76 19.47 7.86
CA ARG A 142 -9.53 20.55 6.87
C ARG A 142 -8.83 21.76 7.49
N LEU A 143 -9.19 22.16 8.70
CA LEU A 143 -8.53 23.28 9.40
C LEU A 143 -7.06 22.96 9.69
N ILE A 144 -6.76 21.74 10.15
CA ILE A 144 -5.38 21.29 10.38
C ILE A 144 -4.57 21.31 9.08
N LEU A 145 -5.15 20.77 7.99
CA LEU A 145 -4.49 20.70 6.68
C LEU A 145 -4.27 22.06 6.02
N LEU A 146 -5.16 23.04 6.25
CA LEU A 146 -5.05 24.40 5.70
C LEU A 146 -4.13 25.32 6.52
N GLY A 147 -3.60 24.82 7.65
CA GLY A 147 -2.54 25.48 8.41
C GLY A 147 -3.04 26.10 9.72
N GLY A 148 -2.77 25.42 10.83
CA GLY A 148 -2.66 26.03 12.16
C GLY A 148 -1.49 27.04 12.25
N GLY A 149 -1.43 28.02 11.34
CA GLY A 149 -0.39 29.04 11.21
C GLY A 149 -1.02 30.39 10.88
N ARG A 150 -1.06 31.25 11.90
CA ARG A 150 -1.06 32.73 11.85
C ARG A 150 -1.65 33.36 10.57
N TYR A 151 -2.93 33.72 10.65
CA TYR A 151 -3.34 35.05 10.20
C TYR A 151 -3.26 35.99 11.42
N GLU A 152 -2.04 36.33 11.85
CA GLU A 152 -1.86 37.59 12.56
C GLU A 152 -1.84 38.68 11.49
N ARG A 153 -2.81 39.58 11.62
CA ARG A 153 -2.97 40.78 10.81
C ARG A 153 -1.80 41.71 11.09
N ASP A 154 -1.11 42.12 10.03
CA ASP A 154 -0.57 43.49 9.95
C ASP A 154 -1.57 44.34 9.15
#